data_AF-A0A5K0V712-F1
#
_entry.id   AF-A0A5K0V712-F1
#
_cell.length_a   1.000
_cell.length_b   1.000
_cell.length_c   1.000
_cell.angle_alpha   90.00
_cell.angle_beta   90.00
_cell.angle_gamma   90.00
#
_symmetry.space_group_name_H-M   'P 1'
#
loop_
_entity.id
_entity.type
_entity.pdbx_description
1 polymer ?
#
loop_
_entity_poly.entity_id
_entity_poly.type
_entity_poly.pdbx_seq_one_letter_code
_entity_poly.pdbx_strand_id
1 'polypeptide(L)' 'VNCVVMRGINDDELCDFVEMTRYKPVNIRFIEFMPFDGNVWNIKKLVPYAEMLDRV' A
#
# COMPACT_ATOMS: atom_id res chain seq x y z
N VAL A 1 11.77 2.83 -3.36
CA VAL A 1 10.99 3.25 -2.17
C VAL A 1 10.16 2.05 -1.72
N ASN A 2 10.15 1.76 -0.42
CA ASN A 2 9.23 0.80 0.17
C ASN A 2 8.08 1.58 0.80
N CYS A 3 6.84 1.26 0.45
CA CYS A 3 5.65 1.88 1.01
C CYS A 3 4.77 0.80 1.63
N VAL A 4 4.54 0.89 2.94
CA VAL A 4 3.53 0.05 3.60
C VAL A 4 2.18 0.71 3.40
N VAL A 5 1.24 -0.03 2.81
CA VAL A 5 -0.09 0.51 2.46
C VAL A 5 -1.08 0.17 3.57
N MET A 6 -1.79 1.18 4.04
CA MET A 6 -2.76 1.12 5.13
C MET A 6 -4.08 1.78 4.72
N ARG A 7 -5.18 1.05 4.94
CA ARG A 7 -6.53 1.53 4.61
C ARG A 7 -6.90 2.78 5.40
N GLY A 8 -7.41 3.78 4.70
CA GLY A 8 -7.82 5.08 5.25
C GLY A 8 -6.66 5.95 5.71
N ILE A 9 -5.42 5.62 5.32
CA ILE A 9 -4.22 6.38 5.69
C ILE A 9 -3.47 6.83 4.44
N ASN A 10 -3.12 5.90 3.54
CA ASN A 10 -2.34 6.21 2.34
C ASN A 10 -2.71 5.30 1.14
N ASP A 11 -3.84 4.60 1.20
CA ASP A 11 -4.30 3.70 0.13
C ASP A 11 -4.92 4.46 -1.06
N ASP A 12 -5.17 5.75 -0.92
CA ASP A 12 -5.57 6.68 -1.98
C ASP A 12 -4.38 7.21 -2.80
N GLU A 13 -3.15 7.18 -2.25
CA GLU A 13 -1.94 7.68 -2.91
C GLU A 13 -1.28 6.67 -3.88
N LEU A 14 -1.87 5.48 -4.08
CA LEU A 14 -1.27 4.42 -4.92
C LEU A 14 -0.90 4.91 -6.32
N CYS A 15 -1.85 5.58 -6.99
CA CYS A 15 -1.64 6.11 -8.34
C CYS A 15 -0.63 7.25 -8.37
N ASP A 16 -0.55 8.06 -7.31
CA ASP A 16 0.44 9.14 -7.21
C ASP A 16 1.86 8.60 -7.12
N PHE A 17 2.06 7.50 -6.38
CA PHE A 17 3.34 6.80 -6.35
C PHE A 17 3.72 6.18 -7.70
N VAL A 18 2.74 5.64 -8.44
CA VAL A 18 2.95 5.12 -9.80
C VAL A 18 3.33 6.27 -10.75
N GLU A 19 2.59 7.37 -10.75
CA GLU A 19 2.85 8.55 -11.58
C GLU A 19 4.24 9.14 -11.28
N MET A 20 4.68 9.14 -10.02
CA MET A 20 6.02 9.59 -9.64
C MET A 20 7.14 8.84 -10.38
N THR A 21 6.95 7.56 -10.71
CA THR A 21 7.95 6.76 -11.45
C THR A 21 8.15 7.22 -12.89
N ARG A 22 7.22 7.99 -13.47
CA ARG A 22 7.38 8.58 -14.81
C ARG A 22 8.45 9.67 -14.85
N TYR A 23 8.60 10.41 -13.76
CA TYR A 23 9.52 11.56 -13.68
C TYR A 23 10.79 11.26 -12.89
N LYS A 24 10.79 10.20 -12.07
CA LYS A 24 11.93 9.83 -11.23
C LYS A 24 12.31 8.37 -11.50
N PRO A 25 13.60 8.06 -11.71
CA PRO A 25 14.07 6.69 -11.93
C PRO A 25 14.11 5.91 -10.61
N VAL A 26 12.93 5.66 -10.02
CA VAL A 26 12.76 4.97 -8.74
C VAL A 26 11.83 3.78 -8.88
N ASN A 27 12.13 2.70 -8.18
CA ASN A 27 11.25 1.54 -8.07
C ASN A 27 10.41 1.65 -6.79
N ILE A 28 9.09 1.56 -6.90
CA ILE A 28 8.18 1.55 -5.76
C ILE A 28 7.74 0.11 -5.47
N ARG A 29 7.78 -0.28 -4.19
CA ARG A 29 7.27 -1.57 -3.71
C ARG A 29 6.20 -1.30 -2.67
N PHE A 30 4.97 -1.68 -2.99
CA PHE A 30 3.86 -1.68 -2.04
C PHE A 30 3.92 -2.94 -1.19
N ILE A 31 3.80 -2.77 0.12
CA ILE A 31 3.86 -3.84 1.11
C ILE A 31 2.55 -3.82 1.89
N GLU A 32 1.90 -4.97 1.98
CA GLU A 32 0.69 -5.12 2.78
C GLU A 32 1.00 -4.84 4.26
N PHE A 33 0.17 -4.00 4.89
CA PHE A 33 0.27 -3.79 6.32
C PHE A 33 0.00 -5.08 7.09
N MET A 34 0.92 -5.48 7.97
CA MET A 34 0.74 -6.62 8.88
C MET A 34 0.15 -6.13 10.21
N PRO A 35 -1.14 -6.39 10.51
CA PRO A 35 -1.81 -5.88 11.70
C PRO A 35 -1.51 -6.76 12.93
N PHE A 36 -0.27 -6.74 13.41
CA PHE A 36 0.09 -7.43 14.65
C PHE A 36 -0.31 -6.59 15.88
N ASP A 37 -1.42 -6.96 16.52
CA ASP A 37 -1.78 -6.54 17.88
C ASP A 37 -1.92 -7.80 18.75
N GLY A 38 -0.77 -8.40 19.12
CA GLY A 38 -0.72 -9.68 19.81
C GLY A 38 -1.27 -10.84 18.96
N ASN A 39 -2.27 -11.56 19.48
CA ASN A 39 -2.94 -12.69 18.80
C ASN A 39 -4.15 -12.26 17.95
N VAL A 40 -4.46 -10.97 17.87
CA VAL A 40 -5.67 -10.47 17.17
C VAL A 40 -5.27 -9.89 15.83
N TRP A 41 -5.69 -10.55 14.75
CA TRP A 41 -5.48 -10.07 13.39
C TRP A 41 -6.53 -9.02 13.02
N ASN A 42 -6.18 -7.74 13.06
CA ASN A 42 -7.10 -6.65 12.74
C ASN A 42 -7.04 -6.25 11.25
N ILE A 43 -7.87 -6.89 10.43
CA ILE A 43 -7.94 -6.66 8.98
C ILE A 43 -8.44 -5.27 8.56
N LYS A 44 -8.97 -4.45 9.48
CA LYS A 44 -9.59 -3.17 9.09
C LYS A 44 -8.63 -2.22 8.39
N LYS A 45 -7.33 -2.32 8.69
CA LYS A 45 -6.27 -1.49 8.09
C LYS A 45 -5.52 -2.17 6.95
N LEU A 46 -5.76 -3.46 6.71
CA LEU A 46 -5.12 -4.22 5.64
C LEU A 46 -5.72 -3.82 4.29
N VAL A 47 -4.86 -3.60 3.31
CA VAL A 47 -5.22 -3.48 1.88
C VAL A 47 -4.50 -4.61 1.15
N PRO A 48 -5.21 -5.66 0.71
CA PRO A 48 -4.60 -6.81 0.02
C PRO A 48 -4.04 -6.43 -1.36
N TYR A 49 -3.07 -7.20 -1.85
CA TYR A 49 -2.49 -7.05 -3.18
C TYR A 49 -3.54 -6.98 -4.29
N ALA A 50 -4.54 -7.86 -4.28
CA ALA A 50 -5.59 -7.86 -5.29
C ALA A 50 -6.36 -6.53 -5.31
N GLU A 51 -6.67 -5.97 -4.14
CA GLU A 51 -7.34 -4.67 -4.05
C GLU A 51 -6.42 -3.52 -4.49
N MET A 52 -5.13 -3.58 -4.16
CA MET A 52 -4.15 -2.60 -4.65
C MET A 52 -4.04 -2.65 -6.17
N LEU A 53 -4.06 -3.84 -6.77
CA LEU A 53 -3.98 -4.04 -8.21
C LEU A 53 -5.22 -3.51 -8.93
N ASP A 54 -6.42 -3.73 -8.38
CA ASP A 54 -7.68 -3.24 -8.97
C ASP A 54 -7.79 -1.70 -9.00
N ARG A 55 -6.98 -0.99 -8.19
CA ARG A 55 -6.95 0.48 -8.14
C ARG A 55 -5.95 1.11 -9.10
N VAL A 56 -5.05 0.32 -9.70
CA VAL A 56 -3.95 0.78 -10.56
C VAL A 56 -4.23 0.47 -12.03
#